data_AF-B7JRI9-F1
#
_entry.id   AF-B7JRI9-F1
#
_cell.length_a   1.000
_cell.length_b   1.000
_cell.length_c   1.000
_cell.angle_alpha   90.00
_cell.angle_beta   90.00
_cell.angle_gamma   90.00
#
_symmetry.space_group_name_H-M   'P 1'
#
loop_
_entity.id
_entity.type
_entity.pdbx_description
1 polymer ?
#
loop_
_entity_poly.entity_id
_entity_poly.type
_entity_poly.pdbx_seq_one_letter_code
_entity_poly.pdbx_strand_id
1 'polypeptide(L)'
;MIKHNISIKLPDSVPPAVSNSFAALIPTLAVILLFWGIRYGLKFDVNTTITYLIAPLKSVLVGNNLFGGLLTVFLIVFFWSFGIHGPAILGPIIRPMWDSAILENMEVFTATGNAHQLPNLFTEQFIQWFVWIGGSGSTLALVIMFMFSKSKFLKELGRLSFVPGLFNINEPIIFGAPIVMNPILIIPFVITPLVTTTVSYFAVVSGMIPLMMAKLPFTMLAPIAAVISTDWTIMAGVLVLVNFVISFVIYYPFFKMYEKQQLAGEEKEKCSEQLSS
;
A
#
# COMPACT_ATOMS: atom_id res chain seq x y z
N MET A 1 -29.34 -7.35 -15.51
CA MET A 1 -30.10 -6.38 -16.33
C MET A 1 -29.46 -6.11 -17.68
N ILE A 2 -28.17 -5.75 -17.78
CA ILE A 2 -27.48 -5.57 -19.09
C ILE A 2 -27.45 -6.87 -19.91
N LYS A 3 -27.10 -8.01 -19.29
CA LYS A 3 -27.20 -9.35 -19.91
C LYS A 3 -28.62 -9.76 -20.36
N HIS A 4 -29.65 -9.04 -19.92
CA HIS A 4 -31.07 -9.35 -20.18
C HIS A 4 -31.76 -8.24 -21.00
N ASN A 5 -31.01 -7.37 -21.68
CA ASN A 5 -31.52 -6.28 -22.53
C ASN A 5 -32.46 -5.27 -21.85
N ILE A 6 -32.33 -5.09 -20.53
CA ILE A 6 -33.07 -4.06 -19.79
C ILE A 6 -32.21 -2.80 -19.78
N SER A 7 -32.31 -2.01 -20.86
CA SER A 7 -31.55 -0.77 -21.06
C SER A 7 -32.33 0.21 -21.96
N ILE A 8 -31.99 1.49 -21.88
CA ILE A 8 -32.50 2.51 -22.82
C ILE A 8 -31.72 2.36 -24.12
N LYS A 9 -32.41 2.06 -25.23
CA LYS A 9 -31.79 1.97 -26.55
C LYS A 9 -31.81 3.33 -27.23
N LEU A 10 -30.65 3.80 -27.67
CA LEU A 10 -30.50 5.01 -28.47
C LEU A 10 -30.26 4.64 -29.94
N PRO A 11 -30.53 5.56 -30.89
CA PRO A 11 -30.23 5.35 -32.32
C PRO A 11 -28.73 5.14 -32.57
N ASP A 12 -28.40 4.40 -33.63
CA ASP A 12 -27.00 4.08 -34.01
C ASP A 12 -26.16 5.32 -34.37
N SER A 13 -26.81 6.46 -34.64
CA SER A 13 -26.14 7.74 -34.87
C SER A 13 -25.53 8.37 -33.62
N VAL A 14 -25.81 7.82 -32.44
CA VAL A 14 -25.31 8.35 -31.15
C VAL A 14 -23.96 7.71 -30.80
N PRO A 15 -22.93 8.50 -30.43
CA PRO A 15 -21.63 7.97 -30.07
C PRO A 15 -21.68 6.88 -28.98
N PRO A 16 -20.85 5.82 -29.06
CA PRO A 16 -20.89 4.68 -28.14
C PRO A 16 -20.77 5.04 -26.66
N ALA A 17 -19.97 6.05 -26.32
CA ALA A 17 -19.81 6.51 -24.93
C ALA A 17 -21.13 6.98 -24.32
N VAL A 18 -21.95 7.71 -25.08
CA VAL A 18 -23.26 8.22 -24.64
C VAL A 18 -24.26 7.07 -24.54
N SER A 19 -24.31 6.18 -25.55
CA SER A 19 -25.16 4.99 -25.53
C SER A 19 -24.92 4.11 -24.30
N ASN A 20 -23.65 3.90 -23.93
CA ASN A 20 -23.28 3.12 -22.75
C ASN A 20 -23.73 3.76 -21.43
N SER A 21 -23.64 5.09 -21.29
CA SER A 21 -24.13 5.79 -20.10
C SER A 21 -25.65 5.65 -19.93
N PHE A 22 -26.43 5.78 -21.01
CA PHE A 22 -27.89 5.62 -20.98
C PHE A 22 -28.31 4.16 -20.78
N ALA A 23 -27.57 3.21 -21.35
CA ALA A 23 -27.83 1.80 -21.15
C ALA A 23 -27.67 1.37 -19.69
N ALA A 24 -26.77 2.02 -18.95
CA ALA A 24 -26.55 1.78 -17.52
C ALA A 24 -27.58 2.45 -16.61
N LEU A 25 -28.40 3.38 -17.11
CA LEU A 25 -29.28 4.21 -16.28
C LEU A 25 -30.35 3.39 -15.52
N ILE A 26 -31.08 2.52 -16.23
CA ILE A 26 -32.11 1.67 -15.62
C ILE A 26 -31.51 0.68 -14.61
N PRO A 27 -30.43 -0.07 -14.93
CA PRO A 27 -29.74 -0.90 -13.93
C PRO A 27 -29.31 -0.12 -12.69
N THR A 28 -28.69 1.05 -12.87
CA THR A 28 -28.23 1.89 -11.75
C THR A 28 -29.39 2.37 -10.89
N LEU A 29 -30.47 2.85 -11.50
CA LEU A 29 -31.66 3.28 -10.76
C LEU A 29 -32.27 2.13 -9.95
N ALA A 30 -32.37 0.94 -10.53
CA ALA A 30 -32.89 -0.24 -9.82
C ALA A 30 -32.03 -0.59 -8.59
N VAL A 31 -30.70 -0.54 -8.73
CA VAL A 31 -29.77 -0.76 -7.60
C VAL A 31 -29.93 0.33 -6.53
N ILE A 32 -30.02 1.60 -6.92
CA ILE A 32 -30.23 2.72 -5.99
C ILE A 32 -31.54 2.52 -5.23
N LEU A 33 -32.64 2.23 -5.92
CA LEU A 33 -33.95 2.03 -5.29
C LEU A 33 -33.97 0.81 -4.36
N LEU A 34 -33.27 -0.27 -4.71
CA LEU A 34 -33.12 -1.44 -3.86
C LEU A 34 -32.42 -1.07 -2.54
N PHE A 35 -31.23 -0.45 -2.60
CA PHE A 35 -30.49 -0.09 -1.39
C PHE A 35 -31.16 1.04 -0.60
N TRP A 36 -31.83 1.96 -1.27
CA TRP A 36 -32.68 2.97 -0.62
C TRP A 36 -33.84 2.31 0.12
N GLY A 37 -34.51 1.34 -0.50
CA GLY A 37 -35.59 0.56 0.11
C GLY A 37 -35.11 -0.25 1.32
N ILE A 38 -33.92 -0.87 1.24
CA ILE A 38 -33.30 -1.55 2.39
C ILE A 38 -33.01 -0.54 3.51
N ARG A 39 -32.39 0.60 3.19
CA ARG A 39 -31.97 1.58 4.20
C ARG A 39 -33.15 2.28 4.87
N TYR A 40 -34.07 2.83 4.09
CA TYR A 40 -35.15 3.69 4.59
C TYR A 40 -36.49 2.96 4.73
N GLY A 41 -36.78 2.01 3.84
CA GLY A 41 -38.00 1.21 3.89
C GLY A 41 -37.93 0.15 4.99
N LEU A 42 -36.91 -0.71 4.96
CA LEU A 42 -36.68 -1.73 6.00
C LEU A 42 -35.98 -1.18 7.24
N LYS A 43 -35.58 0.10 7.23
CA LYS A 43 -34.79 0.75 8.29
C LYS A 43 -33.52 -0.02 8.65
N PHE A 44 -32.96 -0.76 7.69
CA PHE A 44 -31.81 -1.62 7.91
C PHE A 44 -30.51 -0.85 7.63
N ASP A 45 -29.64 -0.74 8.62
CA ASP A 45 -28.34 -0.09 8.47
C ASP A 45 -27.30 -1.08 7.96
N VAL A 46 -27.18 -1.15 6.63
CA VAL A 46 -26.20 -2.00 5.95
C VAL A 46 -24.78 -1.73 6.45
N ASN A 47 -24.43 -0.47 6.71
CA ASN A 47 -23.08 -0.11 7.15
C ASN A 47 -22.82 -0.64 8.56
N THR A 48 -23.74 -0.40 9.48
CA THR A 48 -23.64 -0.90 10.86
C THR A 48 -23.63 -2.43 10.90
N THR A 49 -24.48 -3.11 10.13
CA THR A 49 -24.49 -4.58 10.10
C THR A 49 -23.18 -5.15 9.55
N ILE A 50 -22.67 -4.60 8.44
CA ILE A 50 -21.35 -5.02 7.92
C ILE A 50 -20.27 -4.78 8.97
N THR A 51 -20.29 -3.62 9.64
CA THR A 51 -19.34 -3.27 10.70
C THR A 51 -19.36 -4.28 11.84
N TYR A 52 -20.55 -4.68 12.30
CA TYR A 52 -20.70 -5.71 13.33
C TYR A 52 -20.20 -7.08 12.86
N LEU A 53 -20.51 -7.48 11.62
CA LEU A 53 -20.07 -8.76 11.06
C LEU A 53 -18.54 -8.86 10.95
N ILE A 54 -17.88 -7.75 10.62
CA ILE A 54 -16.41 -7.71 10.46
C ILE A 54 -15.67 -7.28 11.74
N ALA A 55 -16.39 -6.89 12.81
CA ALA A 55 -15.77 -6.43 14.06
C ALA A 55 -14.75 -7.43 14.67
N PRO A 56 -14.97 -8.76 14.63
CA PRO A 56 -13.95 -9.72 15.08
C PRO A 56 -12.67 -9.69 14.25
N LEU A 57 -12.77 -9.37 12.96
CA LEU A 57 -11.59 -9.17 12.09
C LEU A 57 -10.92 -7.82 12.38
N LYS A 58 -11.67 -6.80 12.83
CA LYS A 58 -11.12 -5.47 13.14
C LYS A 58 -10.08 -5.60 14.24
N SER A 59 -10.38 -6.28 15.34
CA SER A 59 -9.46 -6.42 16.47
C SER A 59 -8.19 -7.21 16.11
N VAL A 60 -8.30 -8.17 15.18
CA VAL A 60 -7.20 -9.05 14.77
C VAL A 60 -6.34 -8.45 13.67
N LEU A 61 -6.91 -7.74 12.69
CA LEU A 61 -6.18 -7.21 11.53
C LEU A 61 -5.86 -5.72 11.64
N VAL A 62 -6.71 -4.95 12.34
CA VAL A 62 -6.66 -3.48 12.36
C VAL A 62 -6.77 -2.93 13.78
N GLY A 63 -6.55 -3.78 14.79
CA GLY A 63 -6.62 -3.38 16.19
C GLY A 63 -5.42 -2.49 16.56
N ASN A 64 -5.52 -1.74 17.67
CA ASN A 64 -4.45 -0.89 18.19
C ASN A 64 -3.27 -1.66 18.83
N ASN A 65 -3.10 -2.93 18.50
CA ASN A 65 -2.07 -3.80 19.05
C ASN A 65 -1.05 -4.18 17.97
N LEU A 66 0.21 -4.34 18.38
CA LEU A 66 1.32 -4.64 17.46
C LEU A 66 1.08 -5.91 16.62
N PHE A 67 0.45 -6.94 17.20
CA PHE A 67 0.19 -8.19 16.48
C PHE A 67 -0.70 -7.96 15.25
N GLY A 68 -1.78 -7.19 15.37
CA GLY A 68 -2.66 -6.91 14.24
C GLY A 68 -1.98 -6.10 13.13
N GLY A 69 -1.20 -5.08 13.52
CA GLY A 69 -0.38 -4.34 12.57
C GLY A 69 0.62 -5.22 11.82
N LEU A 70 1.36 -6.07 12.53
CA LEU A 70 2.32 -7.00 11.94
C LEU A 70 1.65 -8.05 11.05
N LEU A 71 0.51 -8.59 11.47
CA LEU A 71 -0.25 -9.58 10.69
C LEU A 71 -0.73 -8.98 9.37
N THR A 72 -1.28 -7.77 9.40
CA THR A 72 -1.72 -7.07 8.19
C THR A 72 -0.56 -6.77 7.25
N VAL A 73 0.54 -6.24 7.78
CA VAL A 73 1.76 -5.98 6.98
C VAL A 73 2.33 -7.27 6.40
N PHE A 74 2.39 -8.35 7.18
CA PHE A 74 2.83 -9.67 6.74
C PHE A 74 1.97 -10.21 5.59
N LEU A 75 0.64 -10.20 5.73
CA LEU A 75 -0.26 -10.69 4.69
C LEU A 75 -0.08 -9.93 3.36
N ILE A 76 0.14 -8.63 3.43
CA ILE A 76 0.38 -7.78 2.25
C ILE A 76 1.63 -8.23 1.49
N VAL A 77 2.76 -8.36 2.18
CA VAL A 77 4.01 -8.77 1.54
C VAL A 77 4.05 -10.26 1.23
N PHE A 78 3.29 -11.08 1.95
CA PHE A 78 3.10 -12.49 1.66
C PHE A 78 2.42 -12.66 0.29
N PHE A 79 1.29 -12.00 0.04
CA PHE A 79 0.64 -12.07 -1.28
C PHE A 79 1.54 -11.55 -2.40
N TRP A 80 2.24 -10.44 -2.17
CA TRP A 80 3.19 -9.91 -3.14
C TRP A 80 4.34 -10.87 -3.45
N SER A 81 4.76 -11.68 -2.48
CA SER A 81 5.80 -12.70 -2.70
C SER A 81 5.38 -13.75 -3.74
N PHE A 82 4.07 -13.92 -3.98
CA PHE A 82 3.48 -14.77 -5.02
C PHE A 82 2.98 -13.99 -6.24
N GLY A 83 3.29 -12.71 -6.36
CA GLY A 83 2.86 -11.86 -7.48
C GLY A 83 1.39 -11.43 -7.41
N ILE A 84 0.75 -11.61 -6.25
CA ILE A 84 -0.62 -11.20 -5.99
C ILE A 84 -0.57 -9.83 -5.30
N HIS A 85 -1.28 -8.83 -5.84
CA HIS A 85 -1.24 -7.46 -5.31
C HIS A 85 -1.87 -7.39 -3.91
N GLY A 86 -1.05 -7.46 -2.85
CA GLY A 86 -1.47 -7.61 -1.45
C GLY A 86 -2.53 -6.59 -1.00
N PRO A 87 -2.32 -5.27 -1.20
CA PRO A 87 -3.31 -4.25 -0.82
C PRO A 87 -4.64 -4.36 -1.57
N ALA A 88 -4.66 -4.95 -2.77
CA ALA A 88 -5.88 -5.12 -3.57
C ALA A 88 -6.68 -6.33 -3.09
N ILE A 89 -6.00 -7.41 -2.67
CA ILE A 89 -6.65 -8.59 -2.08
C ILE A 89 -7.23 -8.28 -0.70
N LEU A 90 -6.47 -7.60 0.15
CA LEU A 90 -6.94 -7.25 1.49
C LEU A 90 -7.87 -6.04 1.51
N GLY A 91 -7.83 -5.20 0.47
CA GLY A 91 -8.54 -3.94 0.39
C GLY A 91 -10.03 -4.03 0.73
N PRO A 92 -10.81 -4.95 0.13
CA PRO A 92 -12.24 -5.11 0.42
C PRO A 92 -12.57 -5.42 1.89
N ILE A 93 -11.61 -5.96 2.65
CA ILE A 93 -11.78 -6.34 4.05
C ILE A 93 -11.27 -5.23 4.97
N ILE A 94 -10.08 -4.71 4.69
CA ILE A 94 -9.32 -3.86 5.61
C ILE A 94 -9.59 -2.36 5.39
N ARG A 95 -9.77 -1.91 4.14
CA ARG A 95 -9.95 -0.47 3.84
C ARG A 95 -11.16 0.16 4.55
N PRO A 96 -12.35 -0.49 4.63
CA PRO A 96 -13.47 0.07 5.38
C PRO A 96 -13.12 0.33 6.86
N MET A 97 -12.30 -0.53 7.47
CA MET A 97 -11.85 -0.36 8.85
C MET A 97 -10.84 0.79 8.98
N TRP A 98 -9.87 0.89 8.07
CA TRP A 98 -8.92 2.00 8.05
C TRP A 98 -9.59 3.34 7.80
N ASP A 99 -10.55 3.40 6.89
CA ASP A 99 -11.31 4.61 6.58
C ASP A 99 -12.15 5.06 7.78
N SER A 100 -12.80 4.11 8.47
CA SER A 100 -13.48 4.40 9.74
C SER A 100 -12.52 4.87 10.82
N ALA A 101 -11.34 4.26 10.95
CA ALA A 101 -10.35 4.60 11.97
C ALA A 101 -9.74 5.99 11.77
N ILE A 102 -9.36 6.35 10.54
CA ILE A 102 -8.81 7.69 10.27
C ILE A 102 -9.89 8.77 10.37
N LEU A 103 -11.15 8.46 10.01
CA LEU A 103 -12.27 9.40 10.20
C LEU A 103 -12.51 9.69 11.68
N GLU A 104 -12.54 8.66 12.53
CA GLU A 104 -12.68 8.83 13.98
C GLU A 104 -11.51 9.65 14.57
N ASN A 105 -10.28 9.40 14.11
CA ASN A 105 -9.12 10.22 14.48
C ASN A 105 -9.29 11.69 14.07
N MET A 106 -9.76 11.96 12.85
CA MET A 106 -10.01 13.32 12.36
C MET A 106 -11.08 14.05 13.18
N GLU A 107 -12.16 13.35 13.57
CA GLU A 107 -13.23 13.90 14.40
C GLU A 107 -12.72 14.25 15.80
N VAL A 108 -12.00 13.34 16.45
CA VAL A 108 -11.41 13.59 17.78
C VAL A 108 -10.36 14.70 17.72
N PHE A 109 -9.52 14.73 16.67
CA PHE A 109 -8.56 15.81 16.48
C PHE A 109 -9.25 17.17 16.29
N THR A 110 -10.32 17.23 15.51
CA THR A 110 -11.10 18.47 15.31
C THR A 110 -11.68 18.99 16.62
N ALA A 111 -12.10 18.08 17.52
CA ALA A 111 -12.66 18.44 18.82
C ALA A 111 -11.61 18.82 19.87
N THR A 112 -10.41 18.24 19.81
CA THR A 112 -9.42 18.33 20.90
C THR A 112 -8.15 19.09 20.53
N GLY A 113 -7.82 19.17 19.24
CA GLY A 113 -6.53 19.68 18.75
C GLY A 113 -5.31 18.86 19.19
N ASN A 114 -5.50 17.63 19.68
CA ASN A 114 -4.41 16.84 20.27
C ASN A 114 -4.22 15.50 19.57
N ALA A 115 -3.21 15.42 18.70
CA ALA A 115 -2.90 14.22 17.93
C ALA A 115 -2.30 13.07 18.78
N HIS A 116 -1.91 13.30 20.05
CA HIS A 116 -1.47 12.23 20.95
C HIS A 116 -2.63 11.47 21.61
N GLN A 117 -3.85 12.02 21.55
CA GLN A 117 -5.04 11.45 22.22
C GLN A 117 -6.04 10.84 21.23
N LEU A 118 -5.59 10.52 20.00
CA LEU A 118 -6.46 9.92 19.00
C LEU A 118 -6.74 8.44 19.30
N PRO A 119 -7.91 7.92 18.93
CA PRO A 119 -8.33 6.58 19.32
C PRO A 119 -7.69 5.45 18.50
N ASN A 120 -7.20 5.70 17.28
CA ASN A 120 -6.75 4.64 16.37
C ASN A 120 -5.28 4.77 15.95
N LEU A 121 -4.47 3.77 16.26
CA LEU A 121 -3.04 3.70 15.92
C LEU A 121 -2.81 3.17 14.50
N PHE A 122 -3.34 1.98 14.21
CA PHE A 122 -3.14 1.33 12.91
C PHE A 122 -4.18 1.81 11.89
N THR A 123 -3.91 2.96 11.29
CA THR A 123 -4.59 3.48 10.10
C THR A 123 -3.82 3.08 8.83
N GLU A 124 -4.43 3.24 7.65
CA GLU A 124 -3.70 3.08 6.37
C GLU A 124 -2.48 4.01 6.33
N GLN A 125 -2.62 5.24 6.85
CA GLN A 125 -1.60 6.28 6.87
C GLN A 125 -0.37 5.89 7.69
N PHE A 126 -0.56 5.17 8.80
CA PHE A 126 0.55 4.63 9.59
C PHE A 126 1.44 3.72 8.73
N ILE A 127 0.84 2.78 8.01
CA ILE A 127 1.58 1.85 7.15
C ILE A 127 2.13 2.60 5.93
N GLN A 128 1.32 3.44 5.31
CA GLN A 128 1.67 4.19 4.11
C GLN A 128 2.93 5.05 4.30
N TRP A 129 3.05 5.76 5.44
CA TRP A 129 4.13 6.72 5.65
C TRP A 129 5.34 6.11 6.34
N PHE A 130 5.14 5.23 7.31
CA PHE A 130 6.26 4.67 8.07
C PHE A 130 6.79 3.35 7.54
N VAL A 131 6.00 2.61 6.77
CA VAL A 131 6.35 1.23 6.33
C VAL A 131 6.52 1.17 4.81
N TRP A 132 5.56 1.68 4.04
CA TRP A 132 5.58 1.61 2.57
C TRP A 132 6.45 2.68 1.90
N ILE A 133 7.67 2.85 2.40
CA ILE A 133 8.64 3.79 1.87
C ILE A 133 9.10 3.32 0.49
N GLY A 134 8.55 3.94 -0.54
CA GLY A 134 8.67 3.53 -1.93
C GLY A 134 7.94 2.25 -2.28
N GLY A 135 6.79 2.02 -1.65
CA GLY A 135 5.85 0.94 -1.96
C GLY A 135 5.91 -0.22 -0.97
N SER A 136 5.25 -1.33 -1.33
CA SER A 136 5.24 -2.55 -0.50
C SER A 136 6.67 -3.04 -0.25
N GLY A 137 6.96 -3.52 0.96
CA GLY A 137 8.29 -4.03 1.33
C GLY A 137 9.40 -2.98 1.48
N SER A 138 9.05 -1.69 1.53
CA SER A 138 10.00 -0.58 1.73
C SER A 138 11.08 -0.50 0.63
N THR A 139 10.66 -0.72 -0.62
CA THR A 139 11.56 -0.99 -1.75
C THR A 139 12.40 0.20 -2.23
N LEU A 140 12.17 1.42 -1.75
CA LEU A 140 12.99 2.57 -2.16
C LEU A 140 14.48 2.36 -1.87
N ALA A 141 14.79 1.70 -0.74
CA ALA A 141 16.17 1.38 -0.38
C ALA A 141 16.83 0.46 -1.40
N LEU A 142 16.11 -0.58 -1.86
CA LEU A 142 16.59 -1.49 -2.89
C LEU A 142 16.76 -0.79 -4.24
N VAL A 143 15.80 0.06 -4.62
CA VAL A 143 15.86 0.87 -5.85
C VAL A 143 17.12 1.74 -5.88
N ILE A 144 17.44 2.40 -4.76
CA ILE A 144 18.66 3.21 -4.64
C ILE A 144 19.92 2.34 -4.75
N MET A 145 19.98 1.17 -4.10
CA MET A 145 21.12 0.25 -4.26
C MET A 145 21.29 -0.19 -5.71
N PHE A 146 20.19 -0.48 -6.41
CA PHE A 146 20.18 -0.90 -7.80
C PHE A 146 20.75 0.19 -8.71
N MET A 147 20.40 1.47 -8.51
CA MET A 147 20.94 2.59 -9.28
C MET A 147 22.48 2.68 -9.25
N PHE A 148 23.11 2.20 -8.18
CA PHE A 148 24.57 2.17 -8.01
C PHE A 148 25.18 0.78 -8.23
N SER A 149 24.40 -0.19 -8.70
CA SER A 149 24.87 -1.55 -8.96
C SER A 149 25.95 -1.60 -10.05
N LYS A 150 26.81 -2.60 -9.97
CA LYS A 150 27.76 -2.95 -11.04
C LYS A 150 27.08 -3.64 -12.22
N SER A 151 26.00 -4.36 -11.99
CA SER A 151 25.19 -4.98 -13.05
C SER A 151 24.53 -3.88 -13.89
N LYS A 152 24.62 -4.01 -15.22
CA LYS A 152 23.98 -3.07 -16.14
C LYS A 152 22.46 -3.14 -16.01
N PHE A 153 21.92 -4.37 -15.95
CA PHE A 153 20.51 -4.63 -15.79
C PHE A 153 19.95 -3.99 -14.51
N LEU A 154 20.56 -4.26 -13.35
CA LEU A 154 20.10 -3.71 -12.07
C LEU A 154 20.19 -2.18 -12.05
N LYS A 155 21.25 -1.61 -12.63
CA LYS A 155 21.43 -0.16 -12.73
C LYS A 155 20.33 0.52 -13.53
N GLU A 156 19.98 -0.04 -14.69
CA GLU A 156 18.89 0.48 -15.52
C GLU A 156 17.55 0.36 -14.81
N LEU A 157 17.27 -0.81 -14.22
CA LEU A 157 16.05 -1.05 -13.48
C LEU A 157 15.88 -0.11 -12.28
N GLY A 158 16.95 0.14 -11.52
CA GLY A 158 16.94 1.09 -10.41
C GLY A 158 16.61 2.51 -10.87
N ARG A 159 17.18 2.96 -11.99
CA ARG A 159 16.91 4.30 -12.55
C ARG A 159 15.46 4.43 -13.03
N LEU A 160 14.94 3.41 -13.70
CA LEU A 160 13.55 3.38 -14.16
C LEU A 160 12.55 3.35 -13.00
N SER A 161 12.92 2.68 -11.90
CA SER A 161 12.06 2.52 -10.72
C SER A 161 12.15 3.68 -9.73
N PHE A 162 13.13 4.56 -9.84
CA PHE A 162 13.38 5.61 -8.86
C PHE A 162 12.24 6.62 -8.73
N VAL A 163 11.78 7.19 -9.85
CA VAL A 163 10.71 8.19 -9.82
C VAL A 163 9.38 7.59 -9.34
N PRO A 164 8.90 6.43 -9.84
CA PRO A 164 7.75 5.75 -9.25
C PRO A 164 7.94 5.47 -7.75
N GLY A 165 9.13 5.01 -7.37
CA GLY A 165 9.48 4.70 -5.98
C GLY A 165 9.42 5.91 -5.05
N LEU A 166 9.77 7.12 -5.50
CA LEU A 166 9.58 8.32 -4.69
C LEU A 166 8.11 8.58 -4.34
N PHE A 167 7.20 8.15 -5.21
CA PHE A 167 5.76 8.29 -5.06
C PHE A 167 5.06 7.00 -4.61
N ASN A 168 5.80 6.09 -3.97
CA ASN A 168 5.31 4.84 -3.38
C ASN A 168 4.71 3.84 -4.39
N ILE A 169 5.11 3.94 -5.66
CA ILE A 169 4.72 3.04 -6.74
C ILE A 169 5.92 2.13 -7.05
N ASN A 170 5.76 0.81 -6.95
CA ASN A 170 6.90 -0.11 -6.95
C ASN A 170 6.73 -1.36 -7.81
N GLU A 171 5.69 -1.44 -8.63
CA GLU A 171 5.49 -2.48 -9.63
C GLU A 171 6.72 -2.65 -10.54
N PRO A 172 7.40 -1.57 -11.01
CA PRO A 172 8.62 -1.73 -11.80
C PRO A 172 9.70 -2.55 -11.11
N ILE A 173 9.91 -2.38 -9.79
CA ILE A 173 10.93 -3.13 -9.06
C ILE A 173 10.42 -4.53 -8.64
N ILE A 174 9.14 -4.66 -8.27
CA ILE A 174 8.54 -5.94 -7.88
C ILE A 174 8.60 -6.95 -9.02
N PHE A 175 8.21 -6.52 -10.22
CA PHE A 175 8.18 -7.39 -11.40
C PHE A 175 9.50 -7.38 -12.18
N GLY A 176 10.20 -6.24 -12.22
CA GLY A 176 11.45 -6.12 -12.96
C GLY A 176 12.64 -6.77 -12.24
N ALA A 177 12.72 -6.71 -10.91
CA ALA A 177 13.82 -7.32 -10.14
C ALA A 177 13.57 -8.81 -9.84
N PRO A 178 12.66 -9.44 -10.59
CA PRO A 178 11.57 -10.29 -10.08
C PRO A 178 11.65 -10.54 -8.57
N ILE A 179 11.17 -9.61 -7.74
CA ILE A 179 11.04 -9.89 -6.29
C ILE A 179 10.06 -11.04 -6.08
N VAL A 180 9.01 -11.08 -6.91
CA VAL A 180 8.06 -12.19 -6.98
C VAL A 180 8.80 -13.51 -7.19
N MET A 181 8.54 -14.48 -6.32
CA MET A 181 9.14 -15.82 -6.35
C MET A 181 10.68 -15.87 -6.26
N ASN A 182 11.37 -14.76 -5.97
CA ASN A 182 12.82 -14.77 -5.80
C ASN A 182 13.21 -15.06 -4.34
N PRO A 183 13.84 -16.21 -4.06
CA PRO A 183 14.11 -16.65 -2.69
C PRO A 183 15.14 -15.75 -1.97
N ILE A 184 15.92 -14.94 -2.69
CA ILE A 184 16.87 -14.00 -2.09
C ILE A 184 16.16 -12.70 -1.72
N LEU A 185 15.41 -12.11 -2.64
CA LEU A 185 14.80 -10.80 -2.44
C LEU A 185 13.49 -10.83 -1.64
N ILE A 186 12.79 -11.96 -1.59
CA ILE A 186 11.59 -12.13 -0.73
C ILE A 186 11.95 -11.96 0.75
N ILE A 187 13.12 -12.41 1.18
CA ILE A 187 13.51 -12.36 2.59
C ILE A 187 13.53 -10.92 3.13
N PRO A 188 14.32 -9.98 2.56
CA PRO A 188 14.29 -8.59 3.01
C PRO A 188 12.96 -7.90 2.68
N PHE A 189 12.27 -8.31 1.61
CA PHE A 189 10.94 -7.79 1.26
C PHE A 189 9.88 -8.07 2.33
N VAL A 190 9.97 -9.21 3.02
CA VAL A 190 9.07 -9.56 4.13
C VAL A 190 9.58 -9.01 5.46
N ILE A 191 10.88 -9.13 5.77
CA ILE A 191 11.42 -8.77 7.08
C ILE A 191 11.43 -7.25 7.30
N THR A 192 11.85 -6.48 6.29
CA THR A 192 11.98 -5.02 6.39
C THR A 192 10.70 -4.32 6.86
N PRO A 193 9.52 -4.56 6.24
CA PRO A 193 8.30 -3.90 6.68
C PRO A 193 7.85 -4.35 8.08
N LEU A 194 8.15 -5.57 8.52
CA LEU A 194 7.84 -6.02 9.88
C LEU A 194 8.72 -5.31 10.93
N VAL A 195 10.01 -5.12 10.63
CA VAL A 195 10.93 -4.38 11.50
C VAL A 195 10.52 -2.91 11.58
N THR A 196 10.30 -2.25 10.44
CA THR A 196 9.91 -0.83 10.42
C THR A 196 8.54 -0.59 11.05
N THR A 197 7.59 -1.52 10.91
CA THR A 197 6.31 -1.49 11.64
C THR A 197 6.53 -1.52 13.16
N THR A 198 7.41 -2.40 13.63
CA THR A 198 7.72 -2.53 15.06
C THR A 198 8.36 -1.27 15.63
N VAL A 199 9.36 -0.72 14.93
CA VAL A 199 10.02 0.54 15.32
C VAL A 199 9.03 1.69 15.36
N SER A 200 8.18 1.81 14.35
CA SER A 200 7.18 2.88 14.26
C SER A 200 6.09 2.75 15.30
N TYR A 201 5.68 1.52 15.63
CA TYR A 201 4.73 1.27 16.71
C TYR A 201 5.29 1.78 18.05
N PHE A 202 6.52 1.43 18.40
CA PHE A 202 7.15 1.91 19.63
C PHE A 202 7.38 3.42 19.64
N ALA A 203 7.68 4.02 18.49
CA ALA A 203 7.77 5.48 18.37
C ALA A 203 6.43 6.18 18.68
N VAL A 204 5.31 5.58 18.28
CA VAL A 204 3.98 6.13 18.58
C VAL A 204 3.57 5.85 20.03
N VAL A 205 3.66 4.60 20.51
CA VAL A 205 3.19 4.26 21.86
C VAL A 205 4.05 4.84 22.99
N SER A 206 5.31 5.20 22.72
CA SER A 206 6.15 5.95 23.67
C SER A 206 5.80 7.44 23.75
N GLY A 207 4.91 7.92 22.87
CA GLY A 207 4.55 9.33 22.78
C GLY A 207 5.56 10.20 22.03
N MET A 208 6.62 9.62 21.44
CA MET A 208 7.60 10.38 20.64
C MET A 208 6.97 10.98 19.38
N ILE A 209 6.00 10.27 18.78
CA ILE A 209 5.27 10.70 17.57
C ILE A 209 3.78 10.55 17.85
N PRO A 210 2.94 11.54 17.51
CA PRO A 210 1.50 11.41 17.68
C PRO A 210 0.88 10.45 16.65
N LEU A 211 -0.40 10.15 16.85
CA LEU A 211 -1.17 9.32 15.94
C LEU A 211 -1.52 10.08 14.65
N MET A 212 -1.97 9.34 13.64
CA MET A 212 -2.35 9.90 12.34
C MET A 212 -3.66 10.68 12.44
N MET A 213 -3.61 11.98 12.14
CA MET A 213 -4.77 12.89 12.20
C MET A 213 -5.38 13.23 10.84
N ALA A 214 -4.68 12.96 9.72
CA ALA A 214 -5.19 13.31 8.38
C ALA A 214 -4.88 12.23 7.33
N LYS A 215 -5.80 12.08 6.37
CA LYS A 215 -5.63 11.25 5.18
C LYS A 215 -5.09 12.08 4.02
N LEU A 216 -3.90 11.74 3.53
CA LEU A 216 -3.25 12.38 2.38
C LEU A 216 -3.23 11.43 1.17
N PRO A 217 -3.10 11.95 -0.07
CA PRO A 217 -2.92 11.10 -1.25
C PRO A 217 -1.65 10.24 -1.13
N PHE A 218 -1.75 8.94 -1.43
CA PHE A 218 -0.65 7.97 -1.25
C PHE A 218 0.63 8.30 -2.05
N THR A 219 0.50 9.12 -3.10
CA THR A 219 1.60 9.59 -3.95
C THR A 219 2.33 10.80 -3.38
N MET A 220 2.12 11.20 -2.13
CA MET A 220 2.92 12.23 -1.49
C MET A 220 4.28 11.65 -1.02
N LEU A 221 5.33 12.48 -1.04
CA LEU A 221 6.64 12.08 -0.51
C LEU A 221 6.53 11.71 0.97
N ALA A 222 6.92 10.48 1.31
CA ALA A 222 6.65 9.89 2.63
C ALA A 222 7.11 10.76 3.83
N PRO A 223 8.30 11.39 3.85
CA PRO A 223 8.70 12.23 4.98
C PRO A 223 7.80 13.46 5.18
N ILE A 224 7.35 14.09 4.08
CA ILE A 224 6.47 15.26 4.12
C ILE A 224 5.07 14.83 4.54
N ALA A 225 4.58 13.74 3.95
CA ALA A 225 3.28 13.19 4.26
C ALA A 225 3.16 12.76 5.72
N ALA A 226 4.22 12.13 6.28
CA ALA A 226 4.28 11.76 7.69
C ALA A 226 4.11 12.99 8.59
N VAL A 227 4.91 14.05 8.37
CA VAL A 227 4.85 15.29 9.16
C VAL A 227 3.44 15.90 9.12
N ILE A 228 2.85 16.04 7.93
CA ILE A 228 1.50 16.61 7.78
C ILE A 228 0.46 15.69 8.42
N SER A 229 0.58 14.37 8.26
CA SER A 229 -0.38 13.39 8.78
C SER A 229 -0.34 13.26 10.31
N THR A 230 0.71 13.74 10.96
CA THR A 230 0.90 13.68 12.43
C THR A 230 0.98 15.09 13.04
N ASP A 231 0.11 15.99 12.60
CA ASP A 231 0.00 17.36 13.12
C ASP A 231 1.32 18.15 13.11
N TRP A 232 1.96 18.21 11.93
CA TRP A 232 3.21 18.92 11.69
C TRP A 232 4.40 18.46 12.55
N THR A 233 4.33 17.25 13.11
CA THR A 233 5.42 16.70 13.94
C THR A 233 6.63 16.32 13.10
N ILE A 234 7.71 17.09 13.20
CA ILE A 234 8.98 16.88 12.47
C ILE A 234 9.58 15.49 12.75
N MET A 235 9.44 14.99 13.99
CA MET A 235 9.94 13.66 14.37
C MET A 235 9.31 12.52 13.55
N ALA A 236 8.11 12.70 13.00
CA ALA A 236 7.51 11.75 12.09
C ALA A 236 8.30 11.65 10.77
N GLY A 237 8.71 12.78 10.19
CA GLY A 237 9.57 12.80 9.01
C GLY A 237 10.96 12.19 9.29
N VAL A 238 11.51 12.44 10.48
CA VAL A 238 12.78 11.81 10.92
C VAL A 238 12.63 10.29 11.02
N LEU A 239 11.51 9.79 11.57
CA LEU A 239 11.24 8.35 11.64
C LEU A 239 11.18 7.71 10.24
N VAL A 240 10.61 8.38 9.24
CA VAL A 240 10.65 7.90 7.85
C VAL A 240 12.08 7.72 7.36
N LEU A 241 12.97 8.68 7.63
CA LEU A 241 14.38 8.57 7.27
C LEU A 241 15.09 7.45 8.04
N VAL A 242 14.77 7.26 9.32
CA VAL A 242 15.29 6.14 10.13
C VAL A 242 14.84 4.80 9.54
N ASN A 243 13.56 4.65 9.23
CA ASN A 243 13.01 3.43 8.62
C ASN A 243 13.59 3.19 7.22
N PHE A 244 13.87 4.23 6.46
CA PHE A 244 14.59 4.12 5.19
C PHE A 244 16.02 3.58 5.39
N VAL A 245 16.76 4.07 6.39
CA VAL A 245 18.11 3.57 6.73
C VAL A 245 18.05 2.13 7.22
N ILE A 246 17.08 1.77 8.06
CA ILE A 246 16.85 0.37 8.49
C ILE A 246 16.61 -0.52 7.27
N SER A 247 15.77 -0.07 6.35
CA SER A 247 15.50 -0.78 5.09
C SER A 247 16.79 -0.95 4.29
N PHE A 248 17.61 0.09 4.19
CA PHE A 248 18.90 0.02 3.52
C PHE A 248 19.84 -1.01 4.16
N VAL A 249 19.93 -1.04 5.49
CA VAL A 249 20.77 -2.02 6.19
C VAL A 249 20.28 -3.45 5.97
N ILE A 250 18.96 -3.70 6.06
CA ILE A 250 18.38 -5.03 5.89
C ILE A 250 18.52 -5.53 4.46
N TYR A 251 18.25 -4.69 3.45
CA TYR A 251 18.34 -5.09 2.04
C TYR A 251 19.78 -5.31 1.57
N TYR A 252 20.76 -4.62 2.14
CA TYR A 252 22.15 -4.61 1.66
C TYR A 252 22.76 -6.01 1.44
N PRO A 253 22.75 -6.95 2.40
CA PRO A 253 23.33 -8.29 2.17
C PRO A 253 22.67 -9.04 1.02
N PHE A 254 21.34 -8.98 0.92
CA PHE A 254 20.57 -9.66 -0.14
C PHE A 254 20.76 -9.01 -1.50
N PHE A 255 20.86 -7.69 -1.55
CA PHE A 255 21.25 -6.96 -2.75
C PHE A 255 22.62 -7.44 -3.24
N LYS A 256 23.63 -7.55 -2.37
CA LYS A 256 24.97 -8.03 -2.77
C LYS A 256 24.94 -9.47 -3.29
N MET A 257 24.14 -10.34 -2.68
CA MET A 257 23.93 -11.71 -3.15
C MET A 257 23.30 -11.73 -4.55
N TYR A 258 22.23 -10.96 -4.75
CA TYR A 258 21.52 -10.89 -6.02
C TYR A 258 22.36 -10.23 -7.13
N GLU A 259 23.05 -9.13 -6.81
CA GLU A 259 23.98 -8.46 -7.74
C GLU A 259 25.07 -9.41 -8.24
N LYS A 260 25.64 -10.24 -7.35
CA LYS A 260 26.63 -11.24 -7.74
C LYS A 260 26.06 -12.27 -8.73
N GLN A 261 24.81 -12.68 -8.56
CA GLN A 261 24.14 -13.59 -9.49
C GLN A 261 23.93 -12.95 -10.86
N GLN A 262 23.49 -11.69 -10.89
CA GLN A 262 23.27 -10.96 -12.14
C GLN A 262 24.57 -10.72 -12.91
N LEU A 263 25.65 -10.33 -12.22
CA LEU A 263 26.97 -10.15 -12.84
C LEU A 263 27.48 -11.46 -13.46
N ALA A 264 27.32 -12.59 -12.76
CA ALA A 264 27.72 -13.89 -13.30
C ALA A 264 26.89 -14.30 -14.52
N GLY A 265 25.63 -13.88 -14.61
CA GLY A 265 24.79 -14.03 -15.80
C GLY A 265 25.30 -13.18 -16.97
N GLU A 266 25.51 -11.89 -16.74
CA GLU A 266 26.01 -10.93 -17.74
C GLU A 266 27.41 -11.32 -18.29
N GLU A 267 28.27 -11.93 -17.46
CA GLU A 267 29.58 -12.44 -17.90
C GLU A 267 29.46 -13.66 -18.82
N LYS A 268 28.54 -14.57 -18.51
CA LYS A 268 28.28 -15.77 -19.34
C LYS A 268 27.70 -15.39 -20.70
N GLU A 269 26.76 -14.44 -20.73
CA GLU A 269 26.17 -13.94 -21.97
C GLU A 269 27.23 -13.33 -22.89
N LYS A 270 28.08 -12.43 -22.36
CA LYS A 270 29.19 -11.84 -23.13
C LYS A 270 30.15 -12.88 -23.69
N CYS A 271 30.49 -13.91 -22.90
CA CYS A 271 31.35 -15.00 -23.35
C CYS A 271 30.70 -15.80 -24.49
N SER A 272 29.39 -16.08 -24.39
CA SER A 272 28.65 -16.78 -25.44
C SER A 272 28.54 -15.96 -26.73
N GLU A 273 28.33 -14.65 -26.64
CA GLU A 273 28.31 -13.75 -27.80
C GLU A 273 29.66 -13.75 -28.53
N GLN A 274 30.76 -13.64 -27.79
CA GLN A 274 32.13 -13.67 -28.34
C GLN A 274 32.49 -15.01 -29.00
N LEU A 275 31.94 -16.13 -28.54
CA LEU A 275 32.14 -17.45 -29.14
C LEU A 275 31.27 -17.67 -30.39
N SER A 276 30.20 -16.90 -30.55
CA SER A 276 29.28 -16.97 -31.70
C SER A 276 29.61 -15.99 -32.84
N SER A 277 30.52 -15.04 -32.59
CA SER A 277 31.03 -14.03 -33.54
C SER A 277 32.36 -14.41 -34.14
#